data_AF-J2STT7-F1
#
_entry.id   AF-J2STT7-F1
#
_cell.length_a   1.000
_cell.length_b   1.000
_cell.length_c   1.000
_cell.angle_alpha   90.00
_cell.angle_beta   90.00
_cell.angle_gamma   90.00
#
_symmetry.space_group_name_H-M   'P 1'
#
loop_
_entity.id
_entity.type
_entity.pdbx_description
1 polymer ?
#
loop_
_entity_poly.entity_id
_entity_poly.type
_entity_poly.pdbx_seq_one_letter_code
_entity_poly.pdbx_strand_id
1 'polypeptide(L)'
;MKKRLNRITPLLVFPLLLQTTLANAESCEETLKRVETLYNNTVDSCRQDPASDCSGLLIRGTHRANPAKGEKWDVWNPSPKAKELGTFAASWMRADGISYEDPGMSTQNGYIITPIDLVREPETAVHVYCAFPNDAWTDYRDDRGCGNNKNTGQTEAVCQAMAPPIINANAWVAHFTKFNNDRNQDQLQCGFNMRNPMSSKDRVDAFRNFMGARQVINTREFQTQTEFRLGNPKDDELPILAFFYSDQRGLNDALANQRDYKDKTGKDRNVIKIDFPRTPVSKATFSCARTTPPPAQQFCDKYIESSTWIRREDPKLGPDTWSLEVVPTACGRAIKDDQTDRMFAELYNKHKNDEQWRQYSINGGSIRRQLVCHLAATFDGKPVRNKPEWNLEPKRPYVDQAKAIAQHCNPY
;
A
#
# COMPACT_ATOMS: atom_id res chain seq x y z
N MET A 1 -29.71 52.45 73.09
CA MET A 1 -30.13 52.12 71.70
C MET A 1 -29.16 51.11 71.10
N LYS A 2 -29.69 50.03 70.47
CA LYS A 2 -29.06 49.05 69.54
C LYS A 2 -27.96 48.14 70.14
N LYS A 3 -28.29 46.91 70.59
CA LYS A 3 -28.49 45.61 69.89
C LYS A 3 -27.21 44.96 69.33
N ARG A 4 -26.89 43.78 69.90
CA ARG A 4 -26.01 42.70 69.39
C ARG A 4 -26.39 42.31 67.94
N LEU A 5 -25.45 41.73 67.18
CA LEU A 5 -25.71 40.49 66.43
C LEU A 5 -24.41 39.76 66.02
N ASN A 6 -24.51 38.43 66.07
CA ASN A 6 -23.47 37.42 65.91
C ASN A 6 -22.92 37.25 64.48
N ARG A 7 -21.67 36.80 64.42
CA ARG A 7 -21.03 36.15 63.27
C ARG A 7 -21.77 34.85 62.89
N ILE A 8 -22.15 34.71 61.63
CA ILE A 8 -22.29 33.41 60.94
C ILE A 8 -21.81 33.61 59.50
N THR A 9 -20.74 32.91 59.12
CA THR A 9 -20.21 32.86 57.75
C THR A 9 -20.86 31.67 57.03
N PRO A 10 -21.46 31.83 55.83
CA PRO A 10 -21.86 30.68 55.03
C PRO A 10 -20.72 30.27 54.09
N LEU A 11 -20.38 28.98 54.11
CA LEU A 11 -19.56 28.31 53.09
C LEU A 11 -20.32 28.32 51.75
N LEU A 12 -19.74 28.95 50.73
CA LEU A 12 -20.13 28.78 49.34
C LEU A 12 -19.35 27.59 48.75
N VAL A 13 -20.01 26.44 48.64
CA VAL A 13 -19.54 25.30 47.85
C VAL A 13 -19.85 25.61 46.39
N PHE A 14 -18.83 25.98 45.61
CA PHE A 14 -18.92 26.05 44.15
C PHE A 14 -18.88 24.62 43.59
N PRO A 15 -19.92 24.15 42.86
CA PRO A 15 -19.82 22.88 42.16
C PRO A 15 -18.86 23.08 40.98
N LEU A 16 -17.72 22.39 41.03
CA LEU A 16 -16.78 22.28 39.93
C LEU A 16 -17.49 21.50 38.81
N LEU A 17 -18.03 22.20 37.81
CA LEU A 17 -18.48 21.60 36.56
C LEU A 17 -17.24 21.09 35.80
N LEU A 18 -16.87 19.83 36.05
CA LEU A 18 -15.95 19.08 35.21
C LEU A 18 -16.61 18.91 33.83
N GLN A 19 -16.34 19.84 32.92
CA GLN A 19 -16.58 19.63 31.50
C GLN A 19 -15.62 18.53 31.03
N THR A 20 -16.10 17.29 31.01
CA THR A 20 -15.43 16.22 30.29
C THR A 20 -15.45 16.57 28.81
N THR A 21 -14.36 17.12 28.29
CA THR A 21 -14.14 17.21 26.85
C THR A 21 -14.01 15.78 26.33
N LEU A 22 -15.09 15.23 25.82
CA LEU A 22 -15.03 14.02 24.99
C LEU A 22 -14.21 14.39 23.75
N ALA A 23 -12.94 14.00 23.74
CA ALA A 23 -12.10 14.09 22.56
C ALA A 23 -12.67 13.10 21.54
N ASN A 24 -13.42 13.63 20.57
CA ASN A 24 -13.92 12.81 19.46
C ASN A 24 -12.73 12.48 18.54
N ALA A 25 -12.62 11.21 18.13
CA ALA A 25 -11.67 10.80 17.11
C ALA A 25 -11.99 11.52 15.79
N GLU A 26 -10.94 11.95 15.08
CA GLU A 26 -11.04 12.61 13.78
C GLU A 26 -11.84 11.76 12.79
N SER A 27 -12.82 12.35 12.12
CA SER A 27 -13.64 11.62 11.14
C SER A 27 -12.84 11.29 9.89
N CYS A 28 -13.29 10.29 9.13
CA CYS A 28 -12.62 9.98 7.87
C CYS A 28 -12.63 11.16 6.90
N GLU A 29 -13.72 11.93 6.85
CA GLU A 29 -13.87 13.11 6.01
C GLU A 29 -12.87 14.22 6.40
N GLU A 30 -12.60 14.38 7.69
CA GLU A 30 -11.59 15.32 8.18
C GLU A 30 -10.18 14.90 7.74
N THR A 31 -9.87 13.61 7.87
CA THR A 31 -8.57 13.06 7.41
C THR A 31 -8.45 13.12 5.89
N LEU A 32 -9.52 12.81 5.15
CA LEU A 32 -9.57 12.91 3.69
C LEU A 32 -9.28 14.34 3.25
N LYS A 33 -9.93 15.33 3.86
CA LYS A 33 -9.68 16.74 3.58
C LYS A 33 -8.23 17.13 3.84
N ARG A 34 -7.60 16.61 4.90
CA ARG A 34 -6.16 16.84 5.17
C ARG A 34 -5.28 16.23 4.09
N VAL A 35 -5.54 14.99 3.69
CA VAL A 35 -4.81 14.30 2.60
C VAL A 35 -4.93 15.08 1.30
N GLU A 36 -6.15 15.48 0.91
CA GLU A 36 -6.38 16.28 -0.30
C GLU A 36 -5.72 17.65 -0.22
N THR A 37 -5.75 18.31 0.95
CA THR A 37 -5.09 19.60 1.16
C THR A 37 -3.58 19.46 0.98
N LEU A 38 -2.95 18.47 1.61
CA LEU A 38 -1.52 18.22 1.48
C LEU A 38 -1.12 17.92 0.04
N TYR A 39 -1.87 17.03 -0.64
CA TYR A 39 -1.60 16.65 -2.02
C TYR A 39 -1.70 17.83 -3.00
N ASN A 40 -2.68 18.72 -2.80
CA ASN A 40 -2.93 19.86 -3.68
C ASN A 40 -2.13 21.13 -3.31
N ASN A 41 -1.42 21.14 -2.17
CA ASN A 41 -0.66 22.29 -1.70
C ASN A 41 0.69 22.43 -2.44
N THR A 42 0.73 23.08 -3.59
CA THR A 42 1.94 23.18 -4.44
C THR A 42 2.87 24.34 -4.05
N VAL A 43 3.17 24.48 -2.76
CA VAL A 43 4.08 25.53 -2.27
C VAL A 43 5.54 25.21 -2.57
N ASP A 44 6.35 26.24 -2.78
CA ASP A 44 7.80 26.09 -2.97
C ASP A 44 8.54 25.76 -1.67
N SER A 45 7.98 26.16 -0.53
CA SER A 45 8.56 25.98 0.82
C SER A 45 7.50 26.13 1.90
N CYS A 46 7.79 25.57 3.08
CA CYS A 46 6.99 25.70 4.29
C CYS A 46 7.62 26.78 5.16
N ARG A 47 7.33 28.04 4.83
CA ARG A 47 8.01 29.22 5.38
C ARG A 47 9.51 29.19 5.05
N GLN A 48 10.35 28.84 6.00
CA GLN A 48 11.81 28.76 5.85
C GLN A 48 12.30 27.33 5.64
N ASP A 49 11.41 26.34 5.71
CA ASP A 49 11.72 24.91 5.67
C ASP A 49 11.24 24.24 4.37
N PRO A 50 11.76 23.05 4.02
CA PRO A 50 11.40 22.34 2.79
C PRO A 50 9.90 22.14 2.59
N ALA A 51 9.46 22.08 1.34
CA ALA A 51 8.03 21.89 1.06
C ALA A 51 7.47 20.55 1.56
N SER A 52 8.30 19.53 1.81
CA SER A 52 7.90 18.27 2.47
C SER A 52 7.30 18.48 3.85
N ASP A 53 7.58 19.61 4.50
CA ASP A 53 7.29 19.79 5.92
C ASP A 53 5.81 20.12 6.16
N CYS A 54 5.10 20.59 5.12
CA CYS A 54 3.69 21.01 5.14
C CYS A 54 2.93 20.71 3.83
N SER A 55 3.54 20.02 2.87
CA SER A 55 2.92 19.70 1.58
C SER A 55 3.35 18.37 0.99
N GLY A 56 2.53 17.88 0.06
CA GLY A 56 2.64 16.55 -0.53
C GLY A 56 2.38 15.44 0.48
N LEU A 57 2.39 14.20 -0.01
CA LEU A 57 2.12 13.02 0.79
C LEU A 57 3.39 12.18 0.90
N LEU A 58 3.90 11.98 2.12
CA LEU A 58 4.90 10.97 2.45
C LEU A 58 4.20 9.62 2.61
N ILE A 59 4.41 8.70 1.68
CA ILE A 59 3.70 7.43 1.56
C ILE A 59 4.70 6.28 1.67
N ARG A 60 4.35 5.26 2.46
CA ARG A 60 5.13 4.01 2.51
C ARG A 60 4.22 2.81 2.31
N GLY A 61 4.47 2.05 1.25
CA GLY A 61 3.87 0.73 1.04
C GLY A 61 4.39 -0.29 2.06
N THR A 62 3.55 -1.22 2.49
CA THR A 62 3.91 -2.21 3.52
C THR A 62 3.44 -3.62 3.21
N HIS A 63 4.24 -4.59 3.66
CA HIS A 63 3.85 -6.00 3.75
C HIS A 63 3.59 -6.37 5.21
N ARG A 64 2.40 -6.91 5.48
CA ARG A 64 2.07 -7.42 6.81
C ARG A 64 2.84 -8.70 7.10
N ALA A 65 3.15 -8.91 8.38
CA ALA A 65 3.64 -10.20 8.85
C ALA A 65 2.63 -11.30 8.51
N ASN A 66 3.13 -12.47 8.12
CA ASN A 66 2.36 -13.69 7.96
C ASN A 66 2.58 -14.64 9.15
N PRO A 67 1.69 -14.66 10.16
CA PRO A 67 1.84 -15.53 11.32
C PRO A 67 1.92 -17.02 10.96
N ALA A 68 1.32 -17.45 9.86
CA ALA A 68 1.40 -18.83 9.40
C ALA A 68 2.82 -19.24 8.95
N LYS A 69 3.70 -18.25 8.67
CA LYS A 69 5.13 -18.43 8.41
C LYS A 69 6.00 -18.16 9.64
N GLY A 70 5.41 -17.92 10.81
CA GLY A 70 6.14 -17.53 12.03
C GLY A 70 6.63 -16.08 12.03
N GLU A 71 6.15 -15.26 11.09
CA GLU A 71 6.52 -13.86 10.97
C GLU A 71 5.80 -13.00 12.03
N LYS A 72 6.52 -12.03 12.60
CA LYS A 72 5.98 -11.12 13.62
C LYS A 72 6.65 -9.75 13.53
N TRP A 73 5.91 -8.75 13.09
CA TRP A 73 6.29 -7.34 13.16
C TRP A 73 5.05 -6.45 13.00
N ASP A 74 5.19 -5.22 13.47
CA ASP A 74 4.24 -4.14 13.24
C ASP A 74 4.74 -3.28 12.06
N VAL A 75 3.90 -3.02 11.07
CA VAL A 75 4.35 -2.40 9.79
C VAL A 75 4.89 -0.98 9.93
N TRP A 76 4.53 -0.28 11.01
CA TRP A 76 4.97 1.07 11.34
C TRP A 76 6.30 1.12 12.10
N ASN A 77 6.80 -0.03 12.58
CA ASN A 77 8.06 -0.10 13.29
C ASN A 77 9.23 -0.29 12.30
N PRO A 78 10.43 0.27 12.59
CA PRO A 78 11.59 0.11 11.71
C PRO A 78 11.91 -1.37 11.47
N SER A 79 12.05 -1.76 10.19
CA SER A 79 12.51 -3.09 9.80
C SER A 79 13.96 -3.34 10.25
N PRO A 80 14.46 -4.59 10.27
CA PRO A 80 15.86 -4.87 10.60
C PRO A 80 16.85 -4.06 9.76
N LYS A 81 16.61 -3.96 8.45
CA LYS A 81 17.43 -3.14 7.55
C LYS A 81 17.32 -1.64 7.87
N ALA A 82 16.13 -1.16 8.23
CA ALA A 82 15.97 0.23 8.64
C ALA A 82 16.72 0.52 9.96
N LYS A 83 16.69 -0.40 10.93
CA LYS A 83 17.45 -0.31 12.19
C LYS A 83 18.96 -0.27 11.93
N GLU A 84 19.46 -1.12 11.03
CA GLU A 84 20.87 -1.13 10.58
C GLU A 84 21.29 0.22 9.96
N LEU A 85 20.47 0.78 9.07
CA LEU A 85 20.78 2.03 8.38
C LEU A 85 20.52 3.28 9.22
N GLY A 86 19.76 3.16 10.31
CA GLY A 86 19.27 4.31 11.11
C GLY A 86 18.20 5.15 10.41
N THR A 87 17.70 4.69 9.26
CA THR A 87 16.66 5.35 8.45
C THR A 87 15.75 4.31 7.83
N PHE A 88 14.56 4.72 7.40
CA PHE A 88 13.65 3.92 6.59
C PHE A 88 13.25 4.65 5.31
N ALA A 89 12.81 3.91 4.30
CA ALA A 89 12.40 4.46 3.01
C ALA A 89 10.94 4.91 2.99
N ALA A 90 10.63 6.03 2.34
CA ALA A 90 9.27 6.35 1.93
C ALA A 90 9.30 7.03 0.55
N SER A 91 8.13 7.24 -0.03
CA SER A 91 7.95 7.96 -1.28
C SER A 91 7.19 9.24 -1.03
N TRP A 92 7.36 10.23 -1.90
CA TRP A 92 6.66 11.51 -1.81
C TRP A 92 5.97 11.86 -3.13
N MET A 93 4.70 12.26 -3.04
CA MET A 93 3.89 12.67 -4.21
C MET A 93 3.13 13.97 -3.98
N ARG A 94 2.89 14.72 -5.06
CA ARG A 94 2.16 16.00 -5.05
C ARG A 94 1.51 16.30 -6.41
N ALA A 95 0.48 17.15 -6.41
CA ALA A 95 -0.37 17.39 -7.58
C ALA A 95 0.32 18.10 -8.78
N ASP A 96 1.55 18.60 -8.62
CA ASP A 96 2.32 19.35 -9.60
C ASP A 96 3.38 18.50 -10.32
N GLY A 97 2.99 17.31 -10.78
CA GLY A 97 3.84 16.46 -11.63
C GLY A 97 4.82 15.57 -10.87
N ILE A 98 4.64 15.43 -9.56
CA ILE A 98 5.40 14.52 -8.70
C ILE A 98 4.53 13.28 -8.46
N SER A 99 4.47 12.39 -9.45
CA SER A 99 3.53 11.27 -9.51
C SER A 99 4.23 9.93 -9.80
N TYR A 100 3.58 8.84 -9.40
CA TYR A 100 3.97 7.45 -9.68
C TYR A 100 2.73 6.54 -9.64
N GLU A 101 2.78 5.40 -10.33
CA GLU A 101 1.57 4.60 -10.63
C GLU A 101 1.08 3.69 -9.49
N ASP A 102 1.94 3.38 -8.51
CA ASP A 102 1.60 2.51 -7.37
C ASP A 102 2.53 2.76 -6.15
N PRO A 103 2.24 2.23 -4.94
CA PRO A 103 3.05 2.48 -3.75
C PRO A 103 4.37 1.68 -3.68
N GLY A 104 4.75 0.97 -4.74
CA GLY A 104 6.02 0.25 -4.89
C GLY A 104 6.04 -1.12 -4.23
N MET A 105 7.13 -1.85 -4.50
CA MET A 105 7.46 -3.12 -3.83
C MET A 105 6.35 -4.19 -3.87
N SER A 106 5.54 -4.20 -4.93
CA SER A 106 4.36 -5.07 -5.05
C SER A 106 3.35 -4.94 -3.90
N THR A 107 3.25 -3.75 -3.29
CA THR A 107 2.31 -3.48 -2.19
C THR A 107 1.01 -2.88 -2.71
N GLN A 108 -0.08 -3.03 -1.96
CA GLN A 108 -1.38 -2.40 -2.24
C GLN A 108 -1.95 -1.67 -1.02
N ASN A 109 -1.16 -1.55 0.05
CA ASN A 109 -1.52 -0.89 1.30
C ASN A 109 -0.30 -0.28 1.96
N GLY A 110 -0.54 0.58 2.95
CA GLY A 110 0.52 1.14 3.77
C GLY A 110 0.02 2.28 4.64
N TYR A 111 0.88 3.27 4.89
CA TYR A 111 0.53 4.47 5.63
C TYR A 111 1.06 5.75 4.98
N ILE A 112 0.36 6.84 5.29
CA ILE A 112 0.76 8.22 5.03
C ILE A 112 1.36 8.77 6.32
N ILE A 113 2.55 9.36 6.24
CA ILE A 113 3.27 9.94 7.37
C ILE A 113 2.83 11.40 7.53
N THR A 114 2.57 11.82 8.76
CA THR A 114 2.22 13.22 9.07
C THR A 114 3.44 14.12 8.81
N PRO A 115 3.34 15.16 7.96
CA PRO A 115 4.39 16.16 7.76
C PRO A 115 4.74 16.87 9.07
N ILE A 116 6.01 17.24 9.24
CA ILE A 116 6.54 17.76 10.51
C ILE A 116 5.76 18.97 11.05
N ASP A 117 5.31 19.91 10.20
CA ASP A 117 4.55 21.08 10.63
C ASP A 117 3.16 20.74 11.20
N LEU A 118 2.67 19.53 10.91
CA LEU A 118 1.38 19.02 11.37
C LEU A 118 1.51 18.04 12.54
N VAL A 119 2.72 17.59 12.88
CA VAL A 119 2.95 16.77 14.07
C VAL A 119 2.71 17.62 15.32
N ARG A 120 2.03 17.04 16.30
CA ARG A 120 1.71 17.67 17.59
C ARG A 120 2.05 16.69 18.71
N GLU A 121 2.44 17.22 19.86
CA GLU A 121 2.64 16.43 21.08
C GLU A 121 1.41 15.55 21.37
N PRO A 122 1.59 14.27 21.79
CA PRO A 122 2.85 13.64 22.18
C PRO A 122 3.62 12.94 21.03
N GLU A 123 3.27 13.17 19.76
CA GLU A 123 3.94 12.52 18.63
C GLU A 123 5.26 13.20 18.28
N THR A 124 6.25 12.39 17.85
CA THR A 124 7.56 12.91 17.41
C THR A 124 7.65 12.86 15.90
N ALA A 125 8.12 13.95 15.30
CA ALA A 125 8.30 14.02 13.85
C ALA A 125 9.47 13.15 13.38
N VAL A 126 9.35 12.60 12.17
CA VAL A 126 10.45 11.96 11.45
C VAL A 126 11.02 12.95 10.44
N HIS A 127 12.34 13.08 10.42
CA HIS A 127 13.03 14.04 9.55
C HIS A 127 13.51 13.38 8.25
N VAL A 128 13.39 14.09 7.14
CA VAL A 128 13.97 13.70 5.85
C VAL A 128 15.48 13.87 5.89
N TYR A 129 16.22 12.81 5.59
CA TYR A 129 17.67 12.79 5.53
C TYR A 129 18.18 13.07 4.12
N CYS A 130 17.55 12.46 3.13
CA CYS A 130 17.81 12.72 1.72
C CYS A 130 16.60 12.33 0.86
N ALA A 131 16.53 12.92 -0.33
CA ALA A 131 15.49 12.64 -1.32
C ALA A 131 16.10 12.39 -2.71
N PHE A 132 15.59 11.34 -3.36
CA PHE A 132 15.97 10.89 -4.70
C PHE A 132 14.78 11.08 -5.65
N PRO A 133 14.97 11.75 -6.80
CA PRO A 133 13.92 11.91 -7.81
C PRO A 133 13.37 10.58 -8.37
N ASN A 134 14.08 9.46 -8.25
CA ASN A 134 13.56 8.14 -8.60
C ASN A 134 14.01 7.09 -7.57
N ASP A 135 13.42 5.89 -7.58
CA ASP A 135 13.89 4.74 -6.80
C ASP A 135 15.40 4.57 -7.01
N ALA A 136 16.15 4.58 -5.92
CA ALA A 136 17.59 4.63 -5.86
C ALA A 136 18.17 3.42 -5.13
N TRP A 137 17.35 2.42 -4.80
CA TRP A 137 17.75 1.18 -4.13
C TRP A 137 18.46 1.46 -2.80
N THR A 138 17.88 2.34 -2.00
CA THR A 138 18.59 2.91 -0.84
C THR A 138 18.97 1.90 0.25
N ASP A 139 18.41 0.69 0.26
CA ASP A 139 18.83 -0.40 1.14
C ASP A 139 20.25 -0.92 0.85
N TYR A 140 20.78 -0.60 -0.34
CA TYR A 140 22.13 -0.95 -0.78
C TYR A 140 23.12 0.23 -0.69
N ARG A 141 22.66 1.37 -0.17
CA ARG A 141 23.47 2.58 -0.03
C ARG A 141 24.07 2.72 1.36
N ASP A 142 25.30 3.23 1.43
CA ASP A 142 25.91 3.67 2.68
C ASP A 142 25.33 5.03 3.14
N ASP A 143 25.96 5.63 4.16
CA ASP A 143 25.57 6.93 4.70
C ASP A 143 24.06 7.03 5.02
N ARG A 144 23.57 6.02 5.74
CA ARG A 144 22.15 5.88 6.12
C ARG A 144 21.19 5.83 4.93
N GLY A 145 21.64 5.26 3.82
CA GLY A 145 20.88 5.13 2.59
C GLY A 145 21.00 6.34 1.65
N CYS A 146 21.85 7.32 1.95
CA CYS A 146 21.97 8.57 1.18
C CYS A 146 23.18 8.64 0.26
N GLY A 147 24.17 7.77 0.47
CA GLY A 147 25.46 7.83 -0.22
C GLY A 147 25.60 6.78 -1.32
N ASN A 148 26.77 6.17 -1.33
CA ASN A 148 27.26 5.29 -2.38
C ASN A 148 26.50 3.97 -2.40
N ASN A 149 26.08 3.54 -3.59
CA ASN A 149 25.42 2.24 -3.78
C ASN A 149 26.46 1.15 -3.99
N LYS A 150 26.48 0.12 -3.14
CA LYS A 150 27.47 -0.97 -3.25
C LYS A 150 27.32 -1.84 -4.51
N ASN A 151 26.23 -1.69 -5.26
CA ASN A 151 25.95 -2.46 -6.47
C ASN A 151 26.47 -1.76 -7.74
N THR A 152 26.95 -0.53 -7.65
CA THR A 152 27.47 0.22 -8.80
C THR A 152 29.01 0.18 -8.83
N GLY A 153 29.57 0.42 -10.01
CA GLY A 153 31.03 0.50 -10.20
C GLY A 153 31.61 1.89 -9.94
N GLN A 154 30.75 2.91 -9.78
CA GLN A 154 31.16 4.29 -9.50
C GLN A 154 30.89 4.61 -8.02
N THR A 155 31.51 5.69 -7.53
CA THR A 155 31.20 6.18 -6.19
C THR A 155 30.18 7.31 -6.26
N GLU A 156 28.98 7.11 -5.71
CA GLU A 156 28.00 8.19 -5.60
C GLU A 156 28.13 8.92 -4.25
N ALA A 157 28.34 10.23 -4.29
CA ALA A 157 28.14 11.09 -3.13
C ALA A 157 26.69 11.62 -3.11
N VAL A 158 26.30 12.24 -1.99
CA VAL A 158 25.12 13.12 -1.99
C VAL A 158 25.29 14.22 -3.04
N CYS A 159 24.20 14.67 -3.67
CA CYS A 159 24.26 15.53 -4.86
C CYS A 159 25.12 16.78 -4.67
N GLN A 160 25.02 17.44 -3.51
CA GLN A 160 25.77 18.65 -3.18
C GLN A 160 27.30 18.40 -3.06
N ALA A 161 27.71 17.15 -2.84
CA ALA A 161 29.12 16.75 -2.70
C ALA A 161 29.69 16.04 -3.95
N MET A 162 28.92 15.94 -5.02
CA MET A 162 29.41 15.45 -6.32
C MET A 162 30.50 16.38 -6.89
N ALA A 163 31.29 15.87 -7.84
CA ALA A 163 32.32 16.64 -8.54
C ALA A 163 32.03 16.69 -10.05
N PRO A 164 31.54 17.83 -10.60
CA PRO A 164 31.15 19.06 -9.91
C PRO A 164 29.86 18.91 -9.07
N PRO A 165 29.60 19.81 -8.10
CA PRO A 165 28.40 19.76 -7.27
C PRO A 165 27.10 19.84 -8.07
N ILE A 166 26.16 18.95 -7.76
CA ILE A 166 24.82 18.94 -8.33
C ILE A 166 23.90 19.72 -7.40
N ILE A 167 23.69 20.99 -7.72
CA ILE A 167 22.94 21.97 -6.91
C ILE A 167 21.74 22.57 -7.64
N ASN A 168 21.34 22.00 -8.78
CA ASN A 168 20.13 22.38 -9.49
C ASN A 168 19.52 21.18 -10.24
N ALA A 169 18.22 21.27 -10.55
CA ALA A 169 17.48 20.23 -11.25
C ALA A 169 18.10 19.86 -12.62
N ASN A 170 18.52 20.85 -13.42
CA ASN A 170 19.10 20.60 -14.74
C ASN A 170 20.41 19.81 -14.66
N ALA A 171 21.28 20.13 -13.69
CA ALA A 171 22.51 19.40 -13.44
C ALA A 171 22.23 17.96 -13.00
N TRP A 172 21.19 17.76 -12.19
CA TRP A 172 20.76 16.42 -11.79
C TRP A 172 20.26 15.60 -12.98
N VAL A 173 19.38 16.18 -13.82
CA VAL A 173 18.87 15.52 -15.03
C VAL A 173 20.01 15.20 -16.00
N ALA A 174 20.95 16.12 -16.18
CA ALA A 174 22.15 15.89 -17.00
C ALA A 174 23.05 14.79 -16.43
N HIS A 175 23.12 14.62 -15.11
CA HIS A 175 23.83 13.49 -14.49
C HIS A 175 23.09 12.18 -14.72
N PHE A 176 21.79 12.14 -14.41
CA PHE A 176 20.95 10.95 -14.53
C PHE A 176 20.91 10.41 -15.97
N THR A 177 20.79 11.29 -16.96
CA THR A 177 20.67 10.92 -18.38
C THR A 177 21.96 10.43 -19.03
N LYS A 178 23.14 10.69 -18.43
CA LYS A 178 24.41 10.06 -18.87
C LYS A 178 24.34 8.54 -18.81
N PHE A 179 23.50 8.01 -17.93
CA PHE A 179 23.37 6.58 -17.68
C PHE A 179 22.14 5.95 -18.34
N ASN A 180 21.48 6.61 -19.31
CA ASN A 180 20.27 6.09 -19.98
C ASN A 180 20.43 4.68 -20.58
N ASN A 181 21.64 4.28 -20.95
CA ASN A 181 21.94 2.96 -21.51
C ASN A 181 22.52 1.98 -20.49
N ASP A 182 22.64 2.39 -19.22
CA ASP A 182 23.12 1.57 -18.12
C ASP A 182 21.94 0.94 -17.38
N ARG A 183 22.02 -0.36 -17.11
CA ARG A 183 21.00 -1.10 -16.35
C ARG A 183 20.92 -0.64 -14.89
N ASN A 184 21.97 -0.01 -14.39
CA ASN A 184 22.07 0.54 -13.05
C ASN A 184 21.78 2.06 -13.00
N GLN A 185 21.18 2.65 -14.04
CA GLN A 185 20.89 4.10 -14.09
C GLN A 185 20.27 4.64 -12.80
N ASP A 186 19.22 3.97 -12.32
CA ASP A 186 18.50 4.34 -11.11
C ASP A 186 19.38 4.26 -9.86
N GLN A 187 20.38 3.38 -9.85
CA GLN A 187 21.35 3.25 -8.75
C GLN A 187 22.51 4.25 -8.85
N LEU A 188 22.81 4.77 -10.04
CA LEU A 188 23.90 5.73 -10.30
C LEU A 188 23.48 7.19 -10.06
N GLN A 189 22.20 7.43 -9.72
CA GLN A 189 21.72 8.75 -9.35
C GLN A 189 22.27 9.18 -7.97
N CYS A 190 22.39 10.51 -7.75
CA CYS A 190 22.68 11.06 -6.43
C CYS A 190 21.38 11.44 -5.70
N GLY A 191 21.40 11.42 -4.38
CA GLY A 191 20.32 11.92 -3.51
C GLY A 191 20.63 13.32 -2.97
N PHE A 192 19.62 14.18 -2.90
CA PHE A 192 19.77 15.50 -2.30
C PHE A 192 19.82 15.39 -0.78
N ASN A 193 20.94 15.77 -0.15
CA ASN A 193 21.07 15.79 1.31
C ASN A 193 20.15 16.86 1.92
N MET A 194 19.57 16.53 3.07
CA MET A 194 18.68 17.42 3.85
C MET A 194 18.99 17.40 5.34
N ARG A 195 20.10 16.76 5.76
CA ARG A 195 20.48 16.64 7.16
C ARG A 195 21.19 17.87 7.69
N ASN A 196 21.09 18.07 9.01
CA ASN A 196 21.99 18.95 9.75
C ASN A 196 23.47 18.58 9.47
N PRO A 197 24.39 19.57 9.39
CA PRO A 197 24.20 20.97 9.74
C PRO A 197 23.73 21.88 8.57
N MET A 198 23.14 21.35 7.49
CA MET A 198 22.64 22.20 6.40
C MET A 198 21.67 23.27 6.92
N SER A 199 21.83 24.49 6.41
CA SER A 199 20.91 25.58 6.74
C SER A 199 19.49 25.29 6.22
N SER A 200 18.46 25.91 6.79
CA SER A 200 17.09 25.73 6.28
C SER A 200 16.98 26.16 4.81
N LYS A 201 17.71 27.22 4.41
CA LYS A 201 17.81 27.65 3.00
C LYS A 201 18.37 26.54 2.11
N ASP A 202 19.47 25.89 2.50
CA ASP A 202 20.08 24.84 1.67
C ASP A 202 19.17 23.61 1.57
N ARG A 203 18.41 23.29 2.64
CA ARG A 203 17.41 22.21 2.59
C ARG A 203 16.25 22.56 1.66
N VAL A 204 15.76 23.81 1.69
CA VAL A 204 14.74 24.30 0.76
C VAL A 204 15.22 24.21 -0.68
N ASP A 205 16.43 24.68 -0.96
CA ASP A 205 17.01 24.62 -2.30
C ASP A 205 17.22 23.17 -2.77
N ALA A 206 17.69 22.29 -1.89
CA ALA A 206 17.80 20.85 -2.15
C ALA A 206 16.45 20.20 -2.48
N PHE A 207 15.40 20.52 -1.72
CA PHE A 207 14.05 20.00 -1.95
C PHE A 207 13.45 20.52 -3.26
N ARG A 208 13.66 21.80 -3.57
CA ARG A 208 13.26 22.39 -4.86
C ARG A 208 13.93 21.67 -6.03
N ASN A 209 15.21 21.33 -5.91
CA ASN A 209 15.94 20.60 -6.94
C ASN A 209 15.45 19.17 -7.11
N PHE A 210 15.12 18.48 -6.02
CA PHE A 210 14.44 17.17 -6.06
C PHE A 210 13.13 17.26 -6.87
N MET A 211 12.27 18.23 -6.55
CA MET A 211 10.98 18.40 -7.24
C MET A 211 11.17 18.71 -8.72
N GLY A 212 12.04 19.68 -9.04
CA GLY A 212 12.32 20.06 -10.42
C GLY A 212 12.92 18.91 -11.24
N ALA A 213 13.81 18.10 -10.65
CA ALA A 213 14.35 16.93 -11.31
C ALA A 213 13.27 15.88 -11.59
N ARG A 214 12.41 15.56 -10.61
CA ARG A 214 11.31 14.61 -10.80
C ARG A 214 10.36 15.07 -11.91
N GLN A 215 9.99 16.34 -11.93
CA GLN A 215 9.08 16.89 -12.96
C GLN A 215 9.62 16.70 -14.38
N VAL A 216 10.93 16.78 -14.58
CA VAL A 216 11.55 16.61 -15.90
C VAL A 216 11.61 15.15 -16.32
N ILE A 217 11.98 14.24 -15.41
CA ILE A 217 12.18 12.83 -15.77
C ILE A 217 10.91 12.00 -15.78
N ASN A 218 9.73 12.50 -15.37
CA ASN A 218 8.54 11.69 -15.11
C ASN A 218 7.88 11.06 -16.35
N THR A 219 8.59 10.16 -17.04
CA THR A 219 8.15 9.42 -18.22
C THR A 219 8.23 7.92 -17.93
N ARG A 220 9.38 7.27 -18.14
CA ARG A 220 9.64 5.90 -17.67
C ARG A 220 9.54 5.83 -16.16
N GLU A 221 10.08 6.84 -15.51
CA GLU A 221 10.25 6.98 -14.06
C GLU A 221 8.90 7.11 -13.34
N PHE A 222 7.80 7.33 -14.07
CA PHE A 222 6.44 7.24 -13.53
C PHE A 222 6.09 5.84 -13.00
N GLN A 223 6.72 4.80 -13.57
CA GLN A 223 6.55 3.41 -13.14
C GLN A 223 7.27 3.08 -11.83
N THR A 224 8.10 4.01 -11.36
CA THR A 224 8.90 3.88 -10.14
C THR A 224 8.62 5.05 -9.20
N GLN A 225 8.69 4.78 -7.90
CA GLN A 225 8.39 5.80 -6.91
C GLN A 225 9.55 6.80 -6.79
N THR A 226 9.29 7.97 -6.21
CA THR A 226 10.36 8.76 -5.60
C THR A 226 10.85 8.05 -4.35
N GLU A 227 12.09 8.28 -3.92
CA GLU A 227 12.63 7.61 -2.75
C GLU A 227 13.26 8.59 -1.75
N PHE A 228 12.81 8.52 -0.51
CA PHE A 228 13.25 9.33 0.60
C PHE A 228 13.84 8.43 1.67
N ARG A 229 14.88 8.90 2.37
CA ARG A 229 15.30 8.32 3.65
C ARG A 229 14.83 9.21 4.78
N LEU A 230 14.11 8.62 5.74
CA LEU A 230 13.65 9.31 6.93
C LEU A 230 14.29 8.68 8.17
N GLY A 231 14.60 9.50 9.18
CA GLY A 231 15.10 9.00 10.46
C GLY A 231 14.10 8.03 11.11
N ASN A 232 14.61 6.95 11.73
CA ASN A 232 13.74 5.97 12.36
C ASN A 232 12.94 6.57 13.53
N PRO A 233 11.62 6.34 13.61
CA PRO A 233 10.87 6.58 14.83
C PRO A 233 11.31 5.57 15.91
N LYS A 234 10.97 5.84 17.17
CA LYS A 234 10.92 4.77 18.16
C LYS A 234 9.77 3.82 17.82
N ASP A 235 9.86 2.59 18.31
CA ASP A 235 8.79 1.62 18.16
C ASP A 235 7.47 2.22 18.68
N ASP A 236 6.42 2.10 17.88
CA ASP A 236 5.05 2.57 18.13
C ASP A 236 4.86 4.10 18.19
N GLU A 237 5.93 4.88 17.93
CA GLU A 237 5.91 6.36 17.95
C GLU A 237 5.82 7.02 16.57
N LEU A 238 5.73 6.25 15.46
CA LEU A 238 5.63 6.83 14.11
C LEU A 238 4.37 7.72 13.99
N PRO A 239 4.49 8.99 13.55
CA PRO A 239 3.36 9.89 13.35
C PRO A 239 2.65 9.55 12.05
N ILE A 240 1.70 8.62 12.11
CA ILE A 240 0.86 8.23 10.97
C ILE A 240 -0.27 9.24 10.82
N LEU A 241 -0.49 9.77 9.61
CA LEU A 241 -1.67 10.57 9.27
C LEU A 241 -2.88 9.66 9.02
N ALA A 242 -2.68 8.63 8.18
CA ALA A 242 -3.70 7.66 7.83
C ALA A 242 -3.05 6.36 7.35
N PHE A 243 -3.76 5.24 7.50
CA PHE A 243 -3.47 4.06 6.69
C PHE A 243 -4.10 4.22 5.31
N PHE A 244 -3.59 3.50 4.32
CA PHE A 244 -4.16 3.53 2.97
C PHE A 244 -4.21 2.17 2.31
N TYR A 245 -5.06 2.06 1.29
CA TYR A 245 -5.02 1.01 0.27
C TYR A 245 -5.16 1.59 -1.12
N SER A 246 -4.58 0.94 -2.13
CA SER A 246 -4.66 1.36 -3.53
C SER A 246 -5.71 0.60 -4.34
N ASP A 247 -5.97 -0.67 -3.97
CA ASP A 247 -7.01 -1.49 -4.56
C ASP A 247 -7.56 -2.51 -3.56
N GLN A 248 -8.59 -3.25 -3.97
CA GLN A 248 -9.33 -4.17 -3.11
C GLN A 248 -8.44 -5.23 -2.43
N ARG A 249 -7.30 -5.62 -3.02
CA ARG A 249 -6.35 -6.59 -2.45
C ARG A 249 -5.70 -6.04 -1.18
N GLY A 250 -5.47 -4.73 -1.11
CA GLY A 250 -4.85 -4.06 0.04
C GLY A 250 -5.82 -3.62 1.13
N LEU A 251 -7.14 -3.64 0.90
CA LEU A 251 -8.12 -3.13 1.87
C LEU A 251 -8.08 -3.90 3.19
N ASN A 252 -8.04 -5.23 3.14
CA ASN A 252 -8.02 -6.06 4.34
C ASN A 252 -6.77 -5.81 5.18
N ASP A 253 -5.63 -5.65 4.52
CA ASP A 253 -4.36 -5.36 5.18
C ASP A 253 -4.36 -3.96 5.80
N ALA A 254 -4.89 -2.95 5.10
CA ALA A 254 -5.00 -1.60 5.63
C ALA A 254 -5.92 -1.53 6.86
N LEU A 255 -7.09 -2.20 6.81
CA LEU A 255 -8.00 -2.30 7.95
C LEU A 255 -7.39 -3.08 9.12
N ALA A 256 -6.60 -4.12 8.83
CA ALA A 256 -5.90 -4.85 9.87
C ALA A 256 -4.79 -4.00 10.50
N ASN A 257 -4.02 -3.26 9.70
CA ASN A 257 -2.98 -2.34 10.20
C ASN A 257 -3.59 -1.26 11.09
N GLN A 258 -4.73 -0.69 10.69
CA GLN A 258 -5.49 0.27 11.49
C GLN A 258 -5.89 -0.29 12.85
N ARG A 259 -6.47 -1.50 12.89
CA ARG A 259 -6.88 -2.15 14.14
C ARG A 259 -5.68 -2.44 15.02
N ASP A 260 -4.65 -3.08 14.48
CA ASP A 260 -3.46 -3.45 15.23
C ASP A 260 -2.76 -2.20 15.80
N TYR A 261 -2.72 -1.10 15.04
CA TYR A 261 -2.15 0.17 15.49
C TYR A 261 -2.94 0.76 16.65
N LYS A 262 -4.28 0.74 16.58
CA LYS A 262 -5.13 1.18 17.67
C LYS A 262 -4.94 0.30 18.91
N ASP A 263 -4.92 -1.02 18.74
CA ASP A 263 -4.75 -1.97 19.85
C ASP A 263 -3.38 -1.82 20.51
N LYS A 264 -2.34 -1.51 19.73
CA LYS A 264 -0.97 -1.34 20.21
C LYS A 264 -0.72 0.01 20.88
N THR A 265 -1.23 1.09 20.27
CA THR A 265 -0.85 2.47 20.62
C THR A 265 -1.96 3.27 21.31
N GLY A 266 -3.20 2.78 21.27
CA GLY A 266 -4.40 3.52 21.68
C GLY A 266 -4.82 4.63 20.71
N LYS A 267 -4.11 4.83 19.59
CA LYS A 267 -4.38 5.91 18.65
C LYS A 267 -5.30 5.46 17.51
N ASP A 268 -6.40 6.17 17.33
CA ASP A 268 -7.28 6.00 16.17
C ASP A 268 -6.67 6.66 14.91
N ARG A 269 -6.63 5.93 13.80
CA ARG A 269 -6.24 6.43 12.47
C ARG A 269 -7.27 6.02 11.44
N ASN A 270 -7.55 6.87 10.47
CA ASN A 270 -8.47 6.52 9.38
C ASN A 270 -7.77 5.72 8.28
N VAL A 271 -8.57 5.06 7.43
CA VAL A 271 -8.11 4.41 6.20
C VAL A 271 -8.60 5.21 5.00
N ILE A 272 -7.68 5.60 4.12
CA ILE A 272 -7.98 6.34 2.88
C ILE A 272 -7.70 5.45 1.68
N LYS A 273 -8.63 5.40 0.72
CA LYS A 273 -8.36 4.81 -0.60
C LYS A 273 -7.57 5.83 -1.42
N ILE A 274 -6.44 5.41 -1.96
CA ILE A 274 -5.64 6.19 -2.91
C ILE A 274 -5.76 5.54 -4.28
N ASP A 275 -6.47 6.18 -5.20
CA ASP A 275 -6.36 5.86 -6.63
C ASP A 275 -5.13 6.57 -7.17
N PHE A 276 -4.03 5.83 -7.25
CA PHE A 276 -2.79 6.33 -7.86
C PHE A 276 -3.02 6.72 -9.33
N PRO A 277 -2.30 7.75 -9.82
CA PRO A 277 -2.43 8.22 -11.19
C PRO A 277 -2.15 7.09 -12.19
N ARG A 278 -2.79 7.16 -13.37
CA ARG A 278 -2.60 6.18 -14.46
C ARG A 278 -1.68 6.66 -15.56
N THR A 279 -1.38 7.95 -15.56
CA THR A 279 -0.44 8.60 -16.46
C THR A 279 0.35 9.66 -15.69
N PRO A 280 1.54 10.07 -16.17
CA PRO A 280 2.36 11.08 -15.50
C PRO A 280 1.64 12.41 -15.25
N VAL A 281 0.72 12.80 -16.14
CA VAL A 281 -0.05 14.05 -16.10
C VAL A 281 -1.37 13.94 -15.35
N SER A 282 -1.83 12.72 -15.05
CA SER A 282 -3.04 12.51 -14.25
C SER A 282 -2.75 12.70 -12.76
N LYS A 283 -3.79 13.05 -12.00
CA LYS A 283 -3.70 13.25 -10.55
C LYS A 283 -4.19 12.01 -9.80
N ALA A 284 -3.66 11.80 -8.60
CA ALA A 284 -4.24 10.86 -7.66
C ALA A 284 -5.61 11.36 -7.21
N THR A 285 -6.50 10.43 -6.86
CA THR A 285 -7.76 10.75 -6.21
C THR A 285 -7.89 9.98 -4.90
N PHE A 286 -8.62 10.57 -3.96
CA PHE A 286 -8.72 10.07 -2.61
C PHE A 286 -10.18 9.88 -2.25
N SER A 287 -10.47 8.85 -1.46
CA SER A 287 -11.79 8.68 -0.88
C SER A 287 -11.68 8.00 0.47
N CYS A 288 -12.67 8.23 1.32
CA CYS A 288 -12.81 7.44 2.52
C CYS A 288 -12.91 5.96 2.17
N ALA A 289 -12.14 5.12 2.87
CA ALA A 289 -12.48 3.71 2.92
C ALA A 289 -13.93 3.67 3.38
N ARG A 290 -14.82 3.06 2.58
CA ARG A 290 -16.22 2.94 2.99
C ARG A 290 -16.25 2.16 4.30
N THR A 291 -16.40 2.85 5.42
CA THR A 291 -16.82 2.31 6.71
C THR A 291 -18.34 2.12 6.70
N THR A 292 -18.91 1.75 5.56
CA THR A 292 -20.10 0.92 5.65
C THR A 292 -19.59 -0.38 6.26
N PRO A 293 -20.14 -0.89 7.38
CA PRO A 293 -20.07 -2.33 7.59
C PRO A 293 -20.47 -2.91 6.24
N PRO A 294 -19.68 -3.81 5.62
CA PRO A 294 -20.22 -4.58 4.51
C PRO A 294 -21.58 -5.04 5.03
N PRO A 295 -22.72 -4.80 4.33
CA PRO A 295 -23.97 -5.43 4.73
C PRO A 295 -23.61 -6.88 4.90
N ALA A 296 -23.60 -7.38 6.15
CA ALA A 296 -22.73 -8.48 6.60
C ALA A 296 -22.47 -9.41 5.42
N GLN A 297 -21.31 -9.29 4.75
CA GLN A 297 -21.21 -9.82 3.39
C GLN A 297 -21.58 -11.28 3.48
N GLN A 298 -22.77 -11.60 2.98
CA GLN A 298 -23.41 -12.85 3.29
C GLN A 298 -22.66 -13.86 2.44
N PHE A 299 -21.59 -14.38 3.03
CA PHE A 299 -20.92 -15.56 2.54
C PHE A 299 -22.01 -16.60 2.33
N CYS A 300 -21.89 -17.36 1.25
CA CYS A 300 -22.79 -18.47 1.08
C CYS A 300 -22.61 -19.42 2.26
N ASP A 301 -23.71 -19.82 2.90
CA ASP A 301 -23.67 -20.91 3.89
C ASP A 301 -23.07 -22.18 3.27
N LYS A 302 -23.25 -22.33 1.95
CA LYS A 302 -22.69 -23.38 1.10
C LYS A 302 -22.50 -22.84 -0.33
N TYR A 303 -21.32 -22.99 -0.91
CA TYR A 303 -21.02 -22.53 -2.27
C TYR A 303 -21.27 -23.62 -3.31
N ILE A 304 -21.09 -24.89 -2.94
CA ILE A 304 -21.18 -26.05 -3.83
C ILE A 304 -22.34 -26.94 -3.37
N GLU A 305 -23.38 -27.10 -4.19
CA GLU A 305 -24.49 -27.99 -3.88
C GLU A 305 -24.01 -29.45 -3.87
N SER A 306 -23.33 -29.86 -4.93
CA SER A 306 -22.72 -31.18 -5.07
C SER A 306 -21.42 -31.11 -5.85
N SER A 307 -20.55 -32.09 -5.59
CA SER A 307 -19.31 -32.29 -6.34
C SER A 307 -18.92 -33.75 -6.31
N THR A 308 -18.77 -34.36 -7.47
CA THR A 308 -18.57 -35.81 -7.62
C THR A 308 -17.61 -36.09 -8.77
N TRP A 309 -16.71 -37.05 -8.57
CA TRP A 309 -15.86 -37.54 -9.64
C TRP A 309 -16.64 -38.43 -10.60
N ILE A 310 -16.58 -38.09 -11.89
CA ILE A 310 -17.14 -38.88 -12.97
C ILE A 310 -16.08 -39.17 -14.01
N ARG A 311 -16.28 -40.23 -14.80
CA ARG A 311 -15.54 -40.44 -16.04
C ARG A 311 -16.40 -39.99 -17.20
N ARG A 312 -15.81 -39.18 -18.07
CA ARG A 312 -16.47 -38.67 -19.26
C ARG A 312 -15.51 -38.65 -20.44
N GLU A 313 -16.07 -38.70 -21.64
CA GLU A 313 -15.31 -38.40 -22.84
C GLU A 313 -14.92 -36.92 -22.85
N ASP A 314 -13.64 -36.66 -23.11
CA ASP A 314 -13.13 -35.31 -23.32
C ASP A 314 -12.48 -35.22 -24.71
N PRO A 315 -12.84 -34.22 -25.54
CA PRO A 315 -12.33 -34.09 -26.91
C PRO A 315 -10.81 -33.95 -27.04
N LYS A 316 -10.09 -33.63 -25.96
CA LYS A 316 -8.63 -33.44 -25.95
C LYS A 316 -7.89 -34.49 -25.13
N LEU A 317 -8.48 -34.96 -24.04
CA LEU A 317 -7.88 -35.95 -23.16
C LEU A 317 -8.21 -37.40 -23.49
N GLY A 318 -9.23 -37.62 -24.32
CA GLY A 318 -9.66 -38.93 -24.77
C GLY A 318 -10.80 -39.53 -23.93
N PRO A 319 -11.17 -40.78 -24.25
CA PRO A 319 -12.19 -41.51 -23.51
C PRO A 319 -11.74 -41.76 -22.06
N ASP A 320 -12.70 -41.88 -21.14
CA ASP A 320 -12.47 -42.17 -19.71
C ASP A 320 -11.69 -41.12 -18.92
N THR A 321 -11.85 -39.84 -19.25
CA THR A 321 -11.24 -38.74 -18.50
C THR A 321 -11.93 -38.51 -17.17
N TRP A 322 -11.15 -38.50 -16.08
CA TRP A 322 -11.63 -38.04 -14.77
C TRP A 322 -11.97 -36.55 -14.81
N SER A 323 -13.22 -36.23 -14.46
CA SER A 323 -13.71 -34.86 -14.30
C SER A 323 -14.41 -34.71 -12.97
N LEU A 324 -14.15 -33.60 -12.28
CA LEU A 324 -14.91 -33.22 -11.10
C LEU A 324 -16.13 -32.46 -11.59
N GLU A 325 -17.27 -33.13 -11.59
CA GLU A 325 -18.56 -32.51 -11.87
C GLU A 325 -18.99 -31.72 -10.64
N VAL A 326 -19.22 -30.42 -10.81
CA VAL A 326 -19.51 -29.47 -9.73
C VAL A 326 -20.83 -28.78 -10.04
N VAL A 327 -21.76 -28.82 -9.10
CA VAL A 327 -23.01 -28.05 -9.15
C VAL A 327 -22.94 -26.95 -8.09
N PRO A 328 -22.71 -25.69 -8.46
CA PRO A 328 -22.74 -24.58 -7.51
C PRO A 328 -24.16 -24.28 -7.04
N THR A 329 -24.29 -23.79 -5.80
CA THR A 329 -25.55 -23.23 -5.29
C THR A 329 -25.88 -21.93 -6.03
N ALA A 330 -27.12 -21.44 -5.91
CA ALA A 330 -27.50 -20.12 -6.45
C ALA A 330 -26.58 -19.00 -5.93
N CYS A 331 -26.23 -19.05 -4.64
CA CYS A 331 -25.26 -18.13 -4.04
C CYS A 331 -23.86 -18.32 -4.63
N GLY A 332 -23.38 -19.56 -4.75
CA GLY A 332 -22.08 -19.88 -5.37
C GLY A 332 -21.92 -19.35 -6.79
N ARG A 333 -23.00 -19.30 -7.58
CA ARG A 333 -23.00 -18.69 -8.93
C ARG A 333 -22.96 -17.17 -8.90
N ALA A 334 -23.53 -16.54 -7.87
CA ALA A 334 -23.67 -15.10 -7.75
C ALA A 334 -22.40 -14.41 -7.20
N ILE A 335 -21.43 -15.17 -6.70
CA ILE A 335 -20.23 -14.63 -6.06
C ILE A 335 -19.39 -13.74 -6.99
N LYS A 336 -18.59 -12.89 -6.35
CA LYS A 336 -17.60 -11.98 -6.97
C LYS A 336 -16.18 -12.46 -6.67
N ASP A 337 -15.21 -11.77 -7.26
CA ASP A 337 -13.80 -12.20 -7.29
C ASP A 337 -13.21 -12.40 -5.88
N ASP A 338 -13.66 -11.61 -4.91
CA ASP A 338 -13.29 -11.62 -3.49
C ASP A 338 -13.72 -12.89 -2.73
N GLN A 339 -14.62 -13.70 -3.29
CA GLN A 339 -15.16 -14.91 -2.66
C GLN A 339 -14.69 -16.21 -3.35
N THR A 340 -13.95 -16.11 -4.47
CA THR A 340 -13.55 -17.28 -5.26
C THR A 340 -12.63 -18.24 -4.50
N ASP A 341 -11.80 -17.74 -3.58
CA ASP A 341 -10.95 -18.57 -2.73
C ASP A 341 -11.76 -19.40 -1.72
N ARG A 342 -12.88 -18.86 -1.21
CA ARG A 342 -13.75 -19.58 -0.24
C ARG A 342 -14.51 -20.72 -0.92
N MET A 343 -15.10 -20.44 -2.07
CA MET A 343 -15.74 -21.47 -2.90
C MET A 343 -14.74 -22.56 -3.29
N PHE A 344 -13.53 -22.18 -3.73
CA PHE A 344 -12.50 -23.15 -4.07
C PHE A 344 -12.03 -23.95 -2.85
N ALA A 345 -11.94 -23.33 -1.66
CA ALA A 345 -11.58 -24.02 -0.43
C ALA A 345 -12.62 -25.08 -0.02
N GLU A 346 -13.92 -24.83 -0.23
CA GLU A 346 -14.97 -25.84 -0.01
C GLU A 346 -14.75 -27.07 -0.90
N LEU A 347 -14.51 -26.85 -2.19
CA LEU A 347 -14.23 -27.92 -3.15
C LEU A 347 -12.93 -28.66 -2.83
N TYR A 348 -11.86 -27.92 -2.54
CA TYR A 348 -10.54 -28.47 -2.20
C TYR A 348 -10.60 -29.30 -0.91
N ASN A 349 -11.22 -28.80 0.16
CA ASN A 349 -11.28 -29.52 1.43
C ASN A 349 -12.05 -30.84 1.32
N LYS A 350 -13.05 -30.89 0.44
CA LYS A 350 -13.81 -32.12 0.17
C LYS A 350 -12.99 -33.15 -0.63
N HIS A 351 -12.18 -32.72 -1.60
CA HIS A 351 -11.56 -33.63 -2.58
C HIS A 351 -10.03 -33.76 -2.54
N LYS A 352 -9.31 -32.98 -1.72
CA LYS A 352 -7.82 -32.98 -1.67
C LYS A 352 -7.19 -34.34 -1.37
N ASN A 353 -7.94 -35.28 -0.81
CA ASN A 353 -7.47 -36.62 -0.47
C ASN A 353 -7.83 -37.68 -1.51
N ASP A 354 -8.62 -37.33 -2.52
CA ASP A 354 -9.03 -38.26 -3.57
C ASP A 354 -7.85 -38.57 -4.52
N GLU A 355 -7.75 -39.81 -4.98
CA GLU A 355 -6.67 -40.26 -5.88
C GLU A 355 -6.67 -39.45 -7.18
N GLN A 356 -7.87 -39.19 -7.73
CA GLN A 356 -8.07 -38.37 -8.93
C GLN A 356 -7.56 -36.94 -8.73
N TRP A 357 -7.62 -36.39 -7.52
CA TRP A 357 -7.07 -35.06 -7.23
C TRP A 357 -5.54 -35.12 -7.11
N ARG A 358 -5.03 -36.09 -6.35
CA ARG A 358 -3.59 -36.22 -6.05
C ARG A 358 -2.75 -36.60 -7.26
N GLN A 359 -3.26 -37.48 -8.13
CA GLN A 359 -2.56 -37.94 -9.34
C GLN A 359 -2.13 -36.76 -10.24
N TYR A 360 -2.89 -35.68 -10.25
CA TYR A 360 -2.67 -34.52 -11.11
C TYR A 360 -2.29 -33.26 -10.32
N SER A 361 -1.84 -33.40 -9.07
CA SER A 361 -1.38 -32.25 -8.27
C SER A 361 -0.20 -31.52 -8.92
N ILE A 362 0.51 -32.15 -9.84
CA ILE A 362 1.57 -31.56 -10.68
C ILE A 362 1.06 -30.41 -11.55
N ASN A 363 -0.22 -30.41 -11.94
CA ASN A 363 -0.87 -29.34 -12.70
C ASN A 363 -1.36 -28.19 -11.79
N GLY A 364 -0.63 -27.94 -10.70
CA GLY A 364 -1.02 -27.13 -9.54
C GLY A 364 -1.92 -25.94 -9.88
N GLY A 365 -3.12 -25.93 -9.29
CA GLY A 365 -4.09 -24.84 -9.47
C GLY A 365 -4.95 -24.91 -10.74
N SER A 366 -4.84 -25.95 -11.58
CA SER A 366 -5.68 -26.10 -12.79
C SER A 366 -7.19 -26.12 -12.50
N ILE A 367 -7.66 -26.94 -11.55
CA ILE A 367 -9.08 -26.95 -11.15
C ILE A 367 -9.51 -25.56 -10.66
N ARG A 368 -8.66 -24.87 -9.90
CA ARG A 368 -8.93 -23.51 -9.43
C ARG A 368 -9.15 -22.56 -10.60
N ARG A 369 -8.25 -22.60 -11.59
CA ARG A 369 -8.33 -21.77 -12.79
C ARG A 369 -9.61 -22.05 -13.58
N GLN A 370 -9.96 -23.30 -13.78
CA GLN A 370 -11.19 -23.69 -14.48
C GLN A 370 -12.44 -23.21 -13.75
N LEU A 371 -12.47 -23.34 -12.42
CA LEU A 371 -13.57 -22.83 -11.57
C LEU A 371 -13.74 -21.31 -11.72
N VAL A 372 -12.64 -20.56 -11.61
CA VAL A 372 -12.67 -19.09 -11.77
C VAL A 372 -13.06 -18.69 -13.19
N CYS A 373 -12.62 -19.44 -14.20
CA CYS A 373 -13.05 -19.22 -15.58
C CYS A 373 -14.56 -19.43 -15.74
N HIS A 374 -15.14 -20.50 -15.18
CA HIS A 374 -16.59 -20.73 -15.22
C HIS A 374 -17.37 -19.58 -14.57
N LEU A 375 -16.85 -19.00 -13.49
CA LEU A 375 -17.42 -17.80 -12.87
C LEU A 375 -17.31 -16.58 -13.79
N ALA A 376 -16.18 -16.33 -14.43
CA ALA A 376 -15.94 -15.08 -15.16
C ALA A 376 -16.45 -15.08 -16.62
N ALA A 377 -16.47 -16.22 -17.29
CA ALA A 377 -16.63 -16.29 -18.73
C ALA A 377 -18.09 -16.13 -19.20
N THR A 378 -18.24 -15.57 -20.40
CA THR A 378 -19.49 -15.51 -21.18
C THR A 378 -19.20 -16.05 -22.57
N PHE A 379 -19.97 -17.04 -23.03
CA PHE A 379 -19.84 -17.60 -24.38
C PHE A 379 -21.19 -17.48 -25.09
N ASP A 380 -21.19 -17.04 -26.34
CA ASP A 380 -22.41 -16.83 -27.15
C ASP A 380 -23.48 -15.99 -26.43
N GLY A 381 -23.04 -14.95 -25.72
CA GLY A 381 -23.91 -14.07 -24.92
C GLY A 381 -24.47 -14.70 -23.64
N LYS A 382 -24.09 -15.94 -23.31
CA LYS A 382 -24.57 -16.68 -22.13
C LYS A 382 -23.47 -16.79 -21.07
N PRO A 383 -23.72 -16.33 -19.83
CA PRO A 383 -22.76 -16.51 -18.73
C PRO A 383 -22.52 -18.00 -18.44
N VAL A 384 -21.26 -18.41 -18.45
CA VAL A 384 -20.86 -19.81 -18.21
C VAL A 384 -21.22 -20.26 -16.81
N ARG A 385 -21.20 -19.33 -15.85
CA ARG A 385 -21.61 -19.56 -14.45
C ARG A 385 -23.04 -20.08 -14.30
N ASN A 386 -23.89 -19.95 -15.32
CA ASN A 386 -25.28 -20.42 -15.31
C ASN A 386 -25.47 -21.83 -15.87
N LYS A 387 -24.40 -22.50 -16.34
CA LYS A 387 -24.47 -23.92 -16.74
C LYS A 387 -24.91 -24.79 -15.56
N PRO A 388 -25.81 -25.77 -15.73
CA PRO A 388 -26.33 -26.58 -14.63
C PRO A 388 -25.20 -27.24 -13.82
N GLU A 389 -24.20 -27.79 -14.49
CA GLU A 389 -22.97 -28.33 -13.90
C GLU A 389 -21.71 -27.80 -14.59
N TRP A 390 -20.61 -27.79 -13.84
CA TRP A 390 -19.26 -27.46 -14.32
C TRP A 390 -18.41 -28.72 -14.27
N ASN A 391 -17.68 -28.99 -15.34
CA ASN A 391 -16.81 -30.15 -15.44
C ASN A 391 -15.38 -29.65 -15.39
N LEU A 392 -14.65 -30.02 -14.33
CA LEU A 392 -13.32 -29.52 -14.04
C LEU A 392 -12.33 -30.68 -14.10
N GLU A 393 -11.49 -30.71 -15.13
CA GLU A 393 -10.56 -31.83 -15.35
C GLU A 393 -9.19 -31.52 -14.74
N PRO A 394 -8.74 -32.25 -13.70
CA PRO A 394 -7.45 -32.01 -13.06
C PRO A 394 -6.24 -32.25 -14.00
N LYS A 395 -6.41 -33.07 -15.04
CA LYS A 395 -5.35 -33.37 -16.02
C LYS A 395 -5.05 -32.20 -16.97
N ARG A 396 -5.92 -31.17 -17.06
CA ARG A 396 -5.66 -29.96 -17.85
C ARG A 396 -4.47 -29.17 -17.30
N PRO A 397 -3.60 -28.60 -18.14
CA PRO A 397 -2.52 -27.74 -17.68
C PRO A 397 -3.07 -26.46 -17.04
N TYR A 398 -2.32 -25.90 -16.10
CA TYR A 398 -2.58 -24.56 -15.60
C TYR A 398 -2.21 -23.51 -16.65
N VAL A 399 -3.07 -22.51 -16.83
CA VAL A 399 -2.82 -21.30 -17.64
C VAL A 399 -3.31 -20.07 -16.90
N ASP A 400 -2.96 -18.87 -17.36
CA ASP A 400 -3.53 -17.63 -16.82
C ASP A 400 -5.02 -17.46 -17.17
N GLN A 401 -5.67 -16.45 -16.57
CA GLN A 401 -7.11 -16.24 -16.72
C GLN A 401 -7.52 -15.91 -18.16
N ALA A 402 -6.75 -15.03 -18.82
CA ALA A 402 -7.06 -14.59 -20.17
C ALA A 402 -6.99 -15.77 -21.14
N LYS A 403 -5.96 -16.61 -21.00
CA LYS A 403 -5.79 -17.83 -21.78
C LYS A 403 -6.88 -18.85 -21.49
N ALA A 404 -7.26 -19.05 -20.23
CA ALA A 404 -8.35 -19.96 -19.88
C ALA A 404 -9.68 -19.53 -20.51
N ILE A 405 -10.01 -18.23 -20.49
CA ILE A 405 -11.21 -17.69 -21.15
C ILE A 405 -11.13 -17.89 -22.67
N ALA A 406 -9.99 -17.58 -23.29
CA ALA A 406 -9.77 -17.77 -24.73
C ALA A 406 -9.87 -19.24 -25.16
N GLN A 407 -9.58 -20.17 -24.25
CA GLN A 407 -9.71 -21.62 -24.46
C GLN A 407 -11.02 -22.19 -23.91
N HIS A 408 -12.05 -21.35 -23.76
CA HIS A 408 -13.38 -21.74 -23.33
C HIS A 408 -13.44 -22.49 -21.98
N CYS A 409 -12.60 -22.08 -21.03
CA CYS A 409 -12.39 -22.71 -19.73
C CYS A 409 -11.86 -24.14 -19.76
N ASN A 410 -11.40 -24.60 -20.93
CA ASN A 410 -10.92 -25.95 -21.20
C ASN A 410 -9.47 -25.92 -21.72
N PRO A 411 -8.49 -25.45 -20.92
CA PRO A 411 -7.14 -25.24 -21.41
C PRO A 411 -6.47 -26.53 -21.90
N TYR A 412 -5.81 -26.44 -23.06
CA TYR A 412 -4.98 -27.45 -23.71
C TYR A 412 -3.99 -26.84 -24.68
#